data_AF-G1UYZ7-F1
#
_entry.id   AF-G1UYZ7-F1
#
_cell.length_a   1.000
_cell.length_b   1.000
_cell.length_c   1.000
_cell.angle_alpha   90.00
_cell.angle_beta   90.00
_cell.angle_gamma   90.00
#
_symmetry.space_group_name_H-M   'P 1'
#
loop_
_entity.id
_entity.type
_entity.pdbx_description
1 polymer ?
#
loop_
_entity_poly.entity_id
_entity_poly.type
_entity_poly.pdbx_seq_one_letter_code
_entity_poly.pdbx_strand_id
1 'polypeptide(L)' 'MPLPMPEEEELHRCPHGERCQALMLCSLDCATSGAHPDRKTKADGRFIVTPWWCIHKCKWFSEHKNEAPKKS' A
#
# COMPACT_ATOMS: atom_id res chain seq x y z
N MET A 1 1.21 -17.68 15.26
CA MET A 1 0.14 -17.17 14.36
C MET A 1 0.21 -15.64 14.39
N PRO A 2 0.22 -14.94 13.26
CA PRO A 2 0.17 -13.47 13.27
C PRO A 2 -1.19 -13.01 13.80
N LEU A 3 -1.20 -11.99 14.66
CA LEU A 3 -2.43 -11.44 15.22
C LEU A 3 -3.34 -10.87 14.11
N PRO A 4 -4.67 -11.04 14.19
CA PRO A 4 -5.59 -10.34 13.31
C PRO A 4 -5.42 -8.82 13.52
N MET A 5 -5.38 -8.07 12.42
CA MET A 5 -5.32 -6.60 12.50
C MET A 5 -6.72 -6.09 12.88
N PRO A 6 -6.82 -4.91 13.53
CA PRO A 6 -8.10 -4.25 13.76
C PRO A 6 -8.88 -4.05 12.46
N GLU A 7 -10.21 -4.22 12.48
CA GLU A 7 -11.09 -4.06 11.31
C GLU A 7 -10.96 -2.66 10.66
N GLU A 8 -10.68 -1.61 11.46
CA GLU A 8 -10.48 -0.24 10.95
C GLU A 8 -9.26 -0.11 10.03
N GLU A 9 -8.23 -0.94 10.22
CA GLU A 9 -7.05 -1.00 9.35
C GLU A 9 -7.32 -1.80 8.08
N GLU A 10 -8.32 -2.69 8.06
CA GLU A 10 -8.74 -3.41 6.86
C GLU A 10 -9.49 -2.51 5.88
N LEU A 11 -10.34 -1.61 6.40
CA LEU A 11 -11.20 -0.75 5.60
C LEU A 11 -10.40 0.26 4.74
N HIS A 12 -9.21 0.66 5.21
CA HIS A 12 -8.38 1.64 4.53
C HIS A 12 -7.14 1.02 3.86
N ARG A 13 -7.14 -0.30 3.65
CA ARG A 13 -5.99 -0.97 3.03
C ARG A 13 -5.66 -0.35 1.68
N CYS A 14 -4.37 -0.15 1.47
CA CYS A 14 -3.87 0.21 0.16
C CYS A 14 -4.19 -0.93 -0.82
N PRO A 15 -4.77 -0.64 -2.01
CA PRO A 15 -5.08 -1.67 -3.00
C PRO A 15 -3.84 -2.41 -3.52
N HIS A 16 -2.65 -1.80 -3.42
CA HIS A 16 -1.37 -2.41 -3.78
C HIS A 16 -0.59 -2.93 -2.58
N GLY A 17 -1.16 -2.83 -1.38
CA GLY A 17 -0.53 -3.28 -0.16
C GLY A 17 -0.78 -4.77 0.03
N GLU A 18 0.27 -5.57 0.02
CA GLU A 18 0.22 -6.95 0.46
C GLU A 18 0.62 -7.05 1.92
N ARG A 19 -0.12 -7.87 2.68
CA ARG A 19 0.14 -8.05 4.11
C ARG A 19 1.31 -9.01 4.31
N CYS A 20 2.37 -8.53 4.94
CA CYS A 20 3.51 -9.32 5.36
C CYS A 20 3.64 -9.23 6.88
N GLN A 21 3.13 -10.24 7.59
CA GLN A 21 3.05 -10.28 9.06
C GLN A 21 2.24 -9.10 9.64
N ALA A 22 2.92 -8.20 10.36
CA ALA A 22 2.36 -7.01 10.99
C ALA A 22 2.50 -5.75 10.11
N LEU A 23 3.04 -5.88 8.90
CA LEU A 23 3.28 -4.75 8.00
C LEU A 23 2.48 -4.91 6.71
N MET A 24 2.16 -3.77 6.09
CA MET A 24 1.63 -3.72 4.73
C MET A 24 2.76 -3.26 3.80
N LEU A 25 3.11 -4.08 2.81
CA LEU A 25 4.18 -3.81 1.85
C LEU A 25 3.56 -3.51 0.48
N CYS A 26 4.04 -2.47 -0.21
CA CYS A 26 3.58 -2.22 -1.57
C CYS A 26 4.17 -3.24 -2.53
N SER A 27 3.32 -3.83 -3.37
CA SER A 27 3.74 -4.71 -4.46
C SER A 27 4.17 -3.94 -5.71
N LEU A 28 3.88 -2.64 -5.80
CA LEU A 28 4.36 -1.78 -6.88
C LEU A 28 5.81 -1.34 -6.65
N ASP A 29 6.52 -1.11 -7.75
CA ASP A 29 7.85 -0.53 -7.70
C ASP A 29 7.81 0.98 -7.37
N CYS A 30 8.98 1.52 -7.03
CA CYS A 30 9.13 2.93 -6.66
C CYS A 30 8.78 3.92 -7.79
N ALA A 31 9.01 3.57 -9.05
CA ALA A 31 8.72 4.46 -10.17
C ALA A 31 7.20 4.57 -10.41
N THR A 32 6.49 3.45 -10.33
CA THR A 32 5.03 3.39 -10.49
C THR A 32 4.29 3.99 -9.28
N SER A 33 4.76 3.68 -8.08
CA SER A 33 4.12 4.12 -6.84
C SER A 33 4.49 5.56 -6.43
N GLY A 34 5.59 6.10 -6.96
CA GLY A 34 6.17 7.39 -6.55
C GLY A 34 6.95 7.32 -5.23
N ALA A 35 7.18 6.13 -4.67
CA ALA A 35 7.96 5.97 -3.46
C ALA A 35 9.46 6.20 -3.70
N HIS A 36 10.15 6.85 -2.77
CA HIS A 36 11.61 7.00 -2.86
C HIS A 36 12.31 5.64 -2.70
N PRO A 37 13.32 5.30 -3.52
CA PRO A 37 14.01 4.00 -3.45
C PRO A 37 14.63 3.69 -2.08
N ASP A 38 15.03 4.70 -1.31
CA ASP A 38 15.55 4.51 0.06
C ASP A 38 14.51 3.93 1.04
N ARG A 39 13.22 3.98 0.70
CA ARG A 39 12.16 3.38 1.52
C ARG A 39 12.02 1.88 1.31
N LYS A 40 12.72 1.29 0.33
CA LYS A 40 12.71 -0.15 0.10
C LYS A 40 13.36 -0.88 1.27
N THR A 41 12.67 -1.90 1.77
CA THR A 41 13.23 -2.84 2.72
C THR A 41 14.32 -3.67 2.05
N LYS A 42 15.41 -3.94 2.77
CA LYS A 42 16.54 -4.72 2.25
C LYS A 42 16.21 -6.20 2.02
N ALA A 43 15.16 -6.71 2.67
CA ALA A 43 14.77 -8.12 2.61
C ALA A 43 13.92 -8.44 1.36
N ASP A 44 12.93 -7.62 1.05
CA ASP A 44 11.94 -7.89 0.00
C ASP A 44 12.04 -6.94 -1.19
N GLY A 45 12.83 -5.85 -1.10
CA GLY A 45 12.86 -4.80 -2.12
C GLY A 45 11.55 -3.99 -2.23
N ARG A 46 10.56 -4.30 -1.39
CA ARG A 46 9.27 -3.62 -1.22
C ARG A 46 9.35 -2.62 -0.09
N PHE A 47 8.46 -1.63 -0.07
CA PHE A 47 8.42 -0.60 0.97
C PHE A 47 7.13 -0.67 1.77
N ILE A 48 7.21 -0.30 3.06
CA ILE A 48 6.05 -0.28 3.95
C ILE A 48 5.12 0.85 3.53
N VAL A 49 3.84 0.54 3.38
CA VAL A 49 2.79 1.50 3.05
C VAL A 49 1.73 1.53 4.13
N THR A 50 1.24 2.73 4.39
CA THR A 50 0.07 2.94 5.23
C THR A 50 -1.10 3.41 4.38
N PRO A 51 -2.34 3.24 4.86
CA PRO A 51 -3.53 3.82 4.23
C PRO A 51 -3.35 5.28 3.82
N TRP A 52 -2.86 6.10 4.75
CA TRP A 52 -2.60 7.52 4.52
C TRP A 52 -1.61 7.76 3.38
N TRP A 53 -0.52 6.98 3.32
CA TRP A 53 0.46 7.11 2.24
C TRP A 53 -0.19 6.80 0.88
N CYS A 54 -1.00 5.75 0.78
CA CYS A 54 -1.67 5.45 -0.48
C CYS A 54 -2.66 6.54 -0.92
N ILE A 55 -3.38 7.17 0.01
CA ILE A 55 -4.33 8.25 -0.32
C ILE A 55 -3.63 9.55 -0.73
N HIS A 56 -2.51 9.90 -0.07
CA HIS A 56 -1.92 11.25 -0.18
C HIS A 56 -0.60 11.31 -0.95
N LYS A 57 0.10 10.19 -1.11
CA LYS A 57 1.48 10.16 -1.65
C LYS A 57 1.68 9.14 -2.77
N CYS A 58 0.83 8.12 -2.89
CA CYS A 58 0.96 7.16 -3.97
C CYS A 58 0.55 7.78 -5.31
N LYS A 59 1.50 7.83 -6.24
CA LYS A 59 1.30 8.39 -7.58
C LYS A 59 0.24 7.59 -8.36
N TRP A 60 0.38 6.27 -8.40
CA TRP A 60 -0.60 5.38 -9.04
C TRP A 60 -2.01 5.61 -8.48
N PHE A 61 -2.16 5.68 -7.16
CA PHE A 61 -3.47 5.91 -6.55
C PHE A 61 -4.02 7.27 -6.93
N SER A 62 -3.21 8.32 -6.96
CA SER A 62 -3.66 9.64 -7.42
C SER A 62 -4.13 9.62 -8.88
N GLU A 63 -3.51 8.81 -9.74
CA GLU A 63 -3.86 8.68 -11.15
C GLU A 63 -5.10 7.81 -11.38
N HIS A 64 -5.31 6.77 -10.56
CA HIS A 64 -6.36 5.75 -10.76
C HIS A 64 -7.48 5.79 -9.70
N LYS A 65 -7.47 6.76 -8.76
CA LYS A 65 -8.51 6.92 -7.72
C LYS A 65 -9.92 7.06 -8.30
N ASN A 66 -10.04 7.51 -9.55
CA ASN A 66 -11.31 7.66 -10.26
C ASN A 66 -11.72 6.42 -11.09
N GLU A 67 -10.84 5.42 -11.20
CA GLU A 67 -11.10 4.11 -11.82
C GLU A 67 -11.41 3.03 -10.78
N ALA A 68 -11.57 3.41 -9.50
CA ALA A 68 -12.04 2.47 -8.49
C ALA A 68 -13.37 1.84 -8.97
N PRO A 69 -13.52 0.51 -8.91
CA PRO A 69 -14.73 -0.15 -9.39
C PRO A 69 -15.91 0.42 -8.61
N LYS A 70 -16.80 1.12 -9.32
CA LYS A 70 -18.14 1.41 -8.83
C LYS A 70 -18.72 0.04 -8.46
N LYS A 71 -18.78 -0.28 -7.17
CA LYS A 71 -19.62 -1.36 -6.66
C LYS A 71 -21.04 -1.02 -7.14
N SER A 72 -21.47 -1.70 -8.19
CA SER A 72 -22.88 -1.79 -8.58
C SER A 72 -23.60 -2.69 -7.59
#